data_AF-A0A8I2K5Z0-F1
#
_entry.id   AF-A0A8I2K5Z0-F1
#
_cell.length_a   1.000
_cell.length_b   1.000
_cell.length_c   1.000
_cell.angle_alpha   90.00
_cell.angle_beta   90.00
_cell.angle_gamma   90.00
#
_symmetry.space_group_name_H-M   'P 1'
#
loop_
_entity.id
_entity.type
_entity.pdbx_description
1 polymer ?
#
loop_
_entity_poly.entity_id
_entity_poly.type
_entity_poly.pdbx_seq_one_letter_code
_entity_poly.pdbx_strand_id
1 'polypeptide(L)'
;MRKMKWFIPVLILVLSSLIFPKKLADLPEVMKNPTIGIYGDRIFIKEHFTIHIYSLKDVKHLKQFGKEGAGPSEFKFRAEMEVFPDKLVVNTLAKQVIFSHDGKFIKEYRITPFIINFLPVGKNFIGSNAGKEGQKINLYDENLKNPKTIYEGTLGQIVYYHSGTKGKQDMLLLRDYVYHNVYKDRIYIGDTTKGFFFMVFDSKGNKLYEVSKKYKKIKITKEFKEMMLQRQRESPGWKKWEKMFNYIFPEYFPAFDNILISDNKMYFITQAPGNERNQVIVTDLKGKTLRECLIPSGFYEGFHTYCAYRDRLYYIVENEDEEMWELHVEDLK
;
A
#
# COMPACT_ATOMS: atom_id res chain seq x y z
N MET A 1 -31.55 -1.67 63.91
CA MET A 1 -30.32 -1.24 63.22
C MET A 1 -30.16 -2.02 61.92
N ARG A 2 -30.57 -1.44 60.78
CA ARG A 2 -30.55 -2.08 59.46
C ARG A 2 -29.45 -1.42 58.63
N LYS A 3 -28.35 -2.14 58.37
CA LYS A 3 -27.17 -1.61 57.66
C LYS A 3 -27.52 -1.35 56.19
N MET A 4 -27.52 -0.07 55.82
CA MET A 4 -27.72 0.42 54.45
C MET A 4 -26.42 0.21 53.68
N LYS A 5 -26.42 -0.75 52.73
CA LYS A 5 -25.28 -0.97 51.83
C LYS A 5 -25.30 0.12 50.77
N TRP A 6 -24.34 1.05 50.86
CA TRP A 6 -24.03 2.00 49.80
C TRP A 6 -23.55 1.23 48.56
N PHE A 7 -24.37 1.24 47.51
CA PHE A 7 -23.95 0.88 46.16
C PHE A 7 -23.22 2.09 45.58
N ILE A 8 -21.88 2.04 45.53
CA ILE A 8 -21.09 2.99 44.74
C ILE A 8 -21.13 2.46 43.30
N PRO A 9 -21.75 3.16 42.33
CA PRO A 9 -21.54 2.81 40.94
C PRO A 9 -20.09 3.19 40.61
N VAL A 10 -19.26 2.17 40.39
CA VAL A 10 -17.95 2.36 39.77
C VAL A 10 -18.23 2.84 38.35
N LEU A 11 -18.23 4.16 38.18
CA LEU A 11 -18.20 4.82 36.89
C LEU A 11 -16.86 4.45 36.26
N ILE A 12 -16.83 3.36 35.49
CA ILE A 12 -15.72 3.04 34.60
C ILE A 12 -15.78 4.10 33.50
N LEU A 13 -15.14 5.25 33.77
CA LEU A 13 -14.65 6.16 32.75
C LEU A 13 -13.62 5.37 31.93
N VAL A 14 -14.11 4.62 30.93
CA VAL A 14 -13.31 4.26 29.78
C VAL A 14 -13.04 5.59 29.07
N LEU A 15 -12.04 6.31 29.57
CA LEU A 15 -11.26 7.26 28.79
C LEU A 15 -10.56 6.42 27.74
N SER A 16 -11.32 5.96 26.73
CA SER A 16 -10.76 5.76 25.42
C SER A 16 -10.24 7.14 25.06
N SER A 17 -8.95 7.36 25.26
CA SER A 17 -8.25 8.44 24.58
C SER A 17 -8.74 8.36 23.15
N LEU A 18 -9.51 9.37 22.73
CA LEU A 18 -9.76 9.60 21.32
C LEU A 18 -8.36 9.89 20.79
N ILE A 19 -7.68 8.84 20.34
CA ILE A 19 -6.43 8.93 19.59
C ILE A 19 -6.85 9.59 18.30
N PHE A 20 -6.86 10.92 18.33
CA PHE A 20 -7.05 11.71 17.14
C PHE A 20 -5.73 11.66 16.36
N PRO A 21 -5.80 11.45 15.04
CA PRO A 21 -4.70 11.70 14.12
C PRO A 21 -3.88 12.92 14.51
N LYS A 22 -2.58 12.72 14.75
CA LYS A 22 -1.71 13.86 14.96
C LYS A 22 -1.32 14.44 13.60
N LYS A 23 -2.00 15.52 13.20
CA LYS A 23 -1.53 16.40 12.13
C LYS A 23 -0.12 16.87 12.46
N LEU A 24 0.83 16.56 11.57
CA LEU A 24 2.24 16.91 11.71
C LEU A 24 2.57 18.22 10.99
N ALA A 25 2.05 18.39 9.77
CA ALA A 25 2.22 19.60 8.98
C ALA A 25 1.23 19.66 7.81
N ASP A 26 1.06 20.87 7.31
CA ASP A 26 0.50 21.17 6.02
C ASP A 26 1.54 20.98 4.90
N LEU A 27 1.08 20.58 3.71
CA LEU A 27 1.93 20.34 2.54
C LEU A 27 1.50 21.25 1.38
N PRO A 28 1.70 22.58 1.47
CA PRO A 28 1.20 23.52 0.47
C PRO A 28 1.84 23.36 -0.92
N GLU A 29 2.98 22.67 -1.02
CA GLU A 29 3.62 22.37 -2.30
C GLU A 29 3.03 21.15 -3.02
N VAL A 30 2.15 20.39 -2.37
CA VAL A 30 1.52 19.18 -2.91
C VAL A 30 0.08 19.52 -3.29
N MET A 31 -0.25 19.37 -4.56
CA MET A 31 -1.53 19.75 -5.16
C MET A 31 -2.30 18.57 -5.76
N LYS A 32 -1.66 17.41 -5.92
CA LYS A 32 -2.24 16.23 -6.58
C LYS A 32 -1.98 14.97 -5.76
N ASN A 33 -2.77 13.92 -6.03
CA ASN A 33 -2.71 12.59 -5.43
C ASN A 33 -1.28 12.13 -5.10
N PRO A 34 -0.85 12.29 -3.83
CA PRO A 34 0.52 12.06 -3.45
C PRO A 34 0.77 10.61 -3.06
N THR A 35 2.04 10.22 -3.10
CA THR A 35 2.56 9.01 -2.48
C THR A 35 3.73 9.35 -1.58
N ILE A 36 3.86 8.68 -0.45
CA ILE A 36 4.85 8.98 0.59
C ILE A 36 5.82 7.82 0.80
N GLY A 37 7.09 8.16 1.03
CA GLY A 37 8.06 7.26 1.61
C GLY A 37 9.02 8.02 2.52
N ILE A 38 9.59 7.35 3.52
CA ILE A 38 10.45 7.97 4.52
C ILE A 38 11.70 7.13 4.69
N TYR A 39 12.86 7.79 4.71
CA TYR A 39 14.11 7.17 5.10
C TYR A 39 15.07 8.20 5.71
N GLY A 40 15.79 7.78 6.75
CA GLY A 40 16.74 8.63 7.46
C GLY A 40 16.04 9.79 8.17
N ASP A 41 16.39 11.01 7.75
CA ASP A 41 15.84 12.28 8.23
C ASP A 41 14.98 12.98 7.16
N ARG A 42 14.50 12.24 6.15
CA ARG A 42 13.78 12.79 5.00
C ARG A 42 12.45 12.12 4.75
N ILE A 43 11.50 12.93 4.33
CA ILE A 43 10.20 12.53 3.79
C ILE A 43 10.23 12.80 2.29
N PHE A 44 9.87 11.80 1.51
CA PHE A 44 9.74 11.89 0.06
C PHE A 44 8.27 11.84 -0.27
N ILE A 45 7.75 12.91 -0.90
CA ILE A 45 6.38 12.96 -1.37
C ILE A 45 6.41 13.11 -2.87
N LYS A 46 5.91 12.11 -3.57
CA LYS A 46 5.76 12.16 -5.02
C LYS A 46 4.33 12.55 -5.33
N GLU A 47 4.16 13.56 -6.16
CA GLU A 47 2.88 13.91 -6.77
C GLU A 47 3.05 13.99 -8.29
N HIS A 48 2.19 13.30 -9.05
CA HIS A 48 2.28 13.23 -10.50
C HIS A 48 3.70 12.87 -11.03
N PHE A 49 4.48 13.86 -11.49
CA PHE A 49 5.85 13.73 -11.98
C PHE A 49 6.90 14.47 -11.12
N THR A 50 6.48 15.06 -10.00
CA THR A 50 7.35 15.80 -9.09
C THR A 50 7.58 14.98 -7.83
N ILE A 51 8.80 15.02 -7.31
CA ILE A 51 9.17 14.45 -6.02
C ILE A 51 9.67 15.60 -5.15
N HIS A 52 8.97 15.82 -4.04
CA HIS A 52 9.27 16.77 -3.00
C HIS A 52 10.03 16.06 -1.88
N ILE A 53 11.05 16.73 -1.34
CA ILE A 53 11.86 16.26 -0.22
C ILE A 53 11.60 17.23 0.94
N TYR A 54 11.14 16.70 2.07
CA TYR A 54 10.99 17.45 3.32
C TYR A 54 11.91 16.88 4.39
N SER A 55 12.25 17.69 5.39
CA SER A 55 12.90 17.18 6.61
C SER A 55 11.89 16.42 7.47
N LEU A 56 12.25 15.26 8.00
CA LEU A 56 11.40 14.54 8.95
C LEU A 56 11.28 15.26 10.30
N LYS A 57 12.25 16.12 10.65
CA LYS A 57 12.31 16.76 11.97
C LYS A 57 11.22 17.82 12.15
N ASP A 58 11.04 18.66 11.14
CA ASP A 58 10.17 19.84 11.18
C ASP A 58 9.27 19.97 9.94
N VAL A 59 9.28 18.96 9.06
CA VAL A 59 8.51 18.92 7.79
C VAL A 59 8.76 20.13 6.90
N LYS A 60 9.94 20.77 7.01
CA LYS A 60 10.32 21.84 6.11
C LYS A 60 10.63 21.30 4.72
N HIS A 61 10.04 21.89 3.68
CA HIS A 61 10.40 21.62 2.28
C HIS A 61 11.87 21.96 2.04
N LEU A 62 12.63 21.00 1.52
CA LEU A 62 14.06 21.12 1.27
C LEU A 62 14.35 21.33 -0.21
N LYS A 63 13.66 20.56 -1.08
CA LYS A 63 13.91 20.52 -2.52
C LYS A 63 12.78 19.79 -3.24
N GLN A 64 12.64 20.03 -4.54
CA GLN A 64 11.89 19.16 -5.44
C GLN A 64 12.68 18.85 -6.72
N PHE A 65 12.33 17.74 -7.37
CA PHE A 65 12.88 17.32 -8.66
C PHE A 65 11.90 16.41 -9.41
N GLY A 66 12.25 16.02 -10.63
CA GLY A 66 11.37 15.25 -11.51
C GLY A 66 10.53 16.17 -12.39
N LYS A 67 10.26 15.72 -13.61
CA LYS A 67 9.41 16.41 -14.59
C LYS A 67 8.89 15.44 -15.62
N GLU A 68 7.80 15.84 -16.28
CA GLU A 68 7.27 15.11 -17.42
C GLU A 68 8.27 15.11 -18.58
N GLY A 69 8.41 13.97 -19.24
CA GLY A 69 9.16 13.88 -20.47
C GLY A 69 9.77 12.50 -20.75
N ALA A 70 10.54 12.45 -21.84
CA ALA A 70 11.10 11.24 -22.40
C ALA A 70 12.61 11.10 -22.18
N GLY A 71 13.28 12.18 -21.78
CA GLY A 71 14.72 12.24 -21.58
C GLY A 71 15.20 11.44 -20.36
N PRO A 72 16.53 11.38 -20.17
CA PRO A 72 17.11 10.83 -18.96
C PRO A 72 16.55 11.55 -17.73
N SER A 73 16.20 10.81 -16.68
CA SER A 73 15.61 11.31 -15.43
C SER A 73 14.18 11.88 -15.50
N GLU A 74 13.57 11.92 -16.68
CA GLU A 74 12.18 12.40 -16.87
C GLU A 74 11.17 11.25 -16.81
N PHE A 75 9.88 11.56 -16.61
CA PHE A 75 8.81 10.57 -16.45
C PHE A 75 7.79 10.68 -17.59
N LYS A 76 7.52 9.58 -18.29
CA LYS A 76 6.62 9.60 -19.47
C LYS A 76 5.15 9.47 -19.11
N PHE A 77 4.86 8.74 -18.05
CA PHE A 77 3.51 8.39 -17.64
C PHE A 77 3.55 7.81 -16.23
N ARG A 78 2.59 8.17 -15.36
CA ARG A 78 2.40 7.63 -14.00
C ARG A 78 3.70 7.13 -13.35
N ALA A 79 4.40 8.03 -12.67
CA ALA A 79 5.54 7.63 -11.86
C ALA A 79 5.05 6.85 -10.61
N GLU A 80 5.78 5.85 -10.15
CA GLU A 80 5.56 5.16 -8.88
C GLU A 80 6.91 5.12 -8.16
N MET A 81 6.94 5.67 -6.94
CA MET A 81 8.19 5.88 -6.20
C MET A 81 8.27 4.90 -5.04
N GLU A 82 9.47 4.33 -4.87
CA GLU A 82 9.82 3.45 -3.77
C GLU A 82 11.14 3.93 -3.14
N VAL A 83 11.18 3.95 -1.80
CA VAL A 83 12.31 4.49 -1.03
C VAL A 83 13.13 3.34 -0.45
N PHE A 84 14.38 3.24 -0.90
CA PHE A 84 15.36 2.26 -0.40
C PHE A 84 16.39 2.95 0.50
N PRO A 85 17.14 2.20 1.33
CA PRO A 85 18.16 2.79 2.20
C PRO A 85 19.22 3.65 1.51
N ASP A 86 19.56 3.34 0.26
CA ASP A 86 20.64 3.96 -0.50
C ASP A 86 20.15 4.86 -1.66
N LYS A 87 18.86 4.78 -2.02
CA LYS A 87 18.35 5.36 -3.27
C LYS A 87 16.83 5.47 -3.31
N LEU A 88 16.36 6.26 -4.25
CA LEU A 88 14.96 6.30 -4.70
C LEU A 88 14.85 5.52 -6.01
N VAL A 89 13.82 4.68 -6.11
CA VAL A 89 13.46 3.96 -7.32
C VAL A 89 12.14 4.52 -7.83
N VAL A 90 12.13 4.97 -9.08
CA VAL A 90 10.93 5.53 -9.71
C VAL A 90 10.59 4.73 -10.96
N ASN A 91 9.50 3.97 -10.90
CA ASN A 91 8.95 3.25 -12.04
C ASN A 91 8.03 4.16 -12.84
N THR A 92 8.13 4.12 -14.16
CA THR A 92 7.26 4.83 -15.10
C THR A 92 7.06 3.92 -16.32
N LEU A 93 6.18 4.30 -17.25
CA LEU A 93 5.91 3.45 -18.42
C LEU A 93 7.18 3.10 -19.19
N ALA A 94 7.47 1.80 -19.27
CA ALA A 94 8.62 1.21 -19.95
C ALA A 94 10.01 1.67 -19.43
N LYS A 95 10.08 2.25 -18.23
CA LYS A 95 11.33 2.76 -17.67
C LYS A 95 11.35 2.71 -16.14
N GLN A 96 12.53 2.43 -15.56
CA GLN A 96 12.82 2.65 -14.15
C GLN A 96 13.99 3.64 -14.02
N VAL A 97 13.84 4.61 -13.13
CA VAL A 97 14.84 5.66 -12.88
C VAL A 97 15.29 5.59 -11.44
N ILE A 98 16.61 5.65 -11.21
CA ILE A 98 17.24 5.61 -9.90
C ILE A 98 17.80 6.98 -9.56
N PHE A 99 17.47 7.49 -8.38
CA PHE A 99 18.00 8.74 -7.84
C PHE A 99 18.67 8.52 -6.49
N SER A 100 19.59 9.41 -6.12
CA SER A 100 20.00 9.54 -4.72
C SER A 100 18.88 10.19 -3.90
N HIS A 101 18.98 10.10 -2.57
CA HIS A 101 18.07 10.83 -1.68
C HIS A 101 18.13 12.35 -1.83
N ASP A 102 19.17 12.93 -2.46
CA ASP A 102 19.26 14.37 -2.78
C ASP A 102 18.60 14.73 -4.12
N GLY A 103 17.97 13.75 -4.78
CA GLY A 103 17.37 13.91 -6.11
C GLY A 103 18.39 13.98 -7.24
N LYS A 104 19.61 13.47 -7.05
CA LYS A 104 20.60 13.36 -8.13
C LYS A 104 20.32 12.10 -8.94
N PHE A 105 20.21 12.22 -10.26
CA PHE A 105 20.07 11.07 -11.15
C PHE A 105 21.29 10.14 -11.03
N ILE A 106 21.04 8.84 -10.86
CA ILE A 106 22.08 7.80 -10.78
C ILE A 106 22.08 6.95 -12.05
N LYS A 107 20.92 6.37 -12.39
CA LYS A 107 20.84 5.39 -13.48
C LYS A 107 19.41 5.26 -14.01
N GLU A 108 19.29 4.79 -15.24
CA GLU A 108 18.02 4.43 -15.87
C GLU A 108 18.08 3.00 -16.42
N TYR A 109 16.97 2.28 -16.31
CA TYR A 109 16.72 0.98 -16.94
C TYR A 109 15.53 1.09 -17.88
N ARG A 110 15.68 0.55 -19.10
CA ARG A 110 14.56 0.35 -20.01
C ARG A 110 13.93 -1.00 -19.68
N ILE A 111 12.64 -0.99 -19.36
CA ILE A 111 11.90 -2.20 -18.96
C ILE A 111 10.81 -2.49 -19.97
N THR A 112 10.44 -3.76 -20.12
CA THR A 112 9.27 -4.13 -20.91
C THR A 112 8.03 -3.40 -20.36
N PRO A 113 7.21 -2.76 -21.20
CA PRO A 113 5.96 -2.16 -20.75
C PRO A 113 5.07 -3.15 -19.98
N PHE A 114 4.26 -2.63 -19.05
CA PHE A 114 3.27 -3.40 -18.29
C PHE A 114 3.82 -4.43 -17.29
N ILE A 115 5.10 -4.39 -16.94
CA ILE A 115 5.59 -5.00 -15.70
C ILE A 115 5.17 -4.09 -14.54
N ILE A 116 4.43 -4.65 -13.58
CA ILE A 116 3.88 -3.95 -12.42
C ILE A 116 4.84 -4.10 -11.23
N ASN A 117 4.95 -3.07 -10.39
CA ASN A 117 5.76 -3.05 -9.16
C ASN A 117 7.19 -3.59 -9.39
N PHE A 118 7.89 -3.03 -10.36
CA PHE A 118 9.24 -3.48 -10.72
C PHE A 118 10.27 -2.97 -9.71
N LEU A 119 10.94 -3.86 -8.97
CA LEU A 119 11.83 -3.49 -7.86
C LEU A 119 13.21 -4.15 -7.99
N PRO A 120 14.31 -3.44 -7.68
CA PRO A 120 15.63 -4.06 -7.59
C PRO A 120 15.74 -4.98 -6.37
N VAL A 121 16.46 -6.09 -6.51
CA VAL A 121 16.79 -7.04 -5.42
C VAL A 121 18.17 -7.65 -5.61
N GLY A 122 19.14 -7.26 -4.79
CA GLY A 122 20.55 -7.54 -5.06
C GLY A 122 20.98 -7.01 -6.43
N LYS A 123 21.46 -7.89 -7.31
CA LYS A 123 21.78 -7.57 -8.72
C LYS A 123 20.61 -7.78 -9.70
N ASN A 124 19.55 -8.44 -9.22
CA ASN A 124 18.41 -8.85 -10.02
C ASN A 124 17.24 -7.87 -9.83
N PHE A 125 16.12 -8.16 -10.48
CA PHE A 125 14.89 -7.41 -10.33
C PHE A 125 13.70 -8.33 -10.16
N ILE A 126 12.68 -7.87 -9.44
CA ILE A 126 11.40 -8.55 -9.29
C ILE A 126 10.32 -7.69 -9.94
N GLY A 127 9.36 -8.31 -10.62
CA GLY A 127 8.21 -7.62 -11.16
C GLY A 127 7.02 -8.56 -11.30
N SER A 128 5.82 -8.01 -11.37
CA SER A 128 4.61 -8.80 -11.57
C SER A 128 3.97 -8.57 -12.93
N ASN A 129 3.36 -9.63 -13.45
CA ASN A 129 2.49 -9.57 -14.60
C ASN A 129 1.14 -10.17 -14.23
N ALA A 130 0.06 -9.44 -14.51
CA ALA A 130 -1.29 -9.98 -14.42
C ALA A 130 -1.68 -10.56 -15.79
N GLY A 131 -2.08 -11.83 -15.81
CA GLY A 131 -2.60 -12.53 -16.99
C GLY A 131 -3.88 -13.28 -16.63
N LYS A 132 -4.49 -14.00 -17.59
CA LYS A 132 -5.77 -14.72 -17.43
C LYS A 132 -5.79 -15.75 -16.28
N GLU A 133 -4.63 -16.30 -15.94
CA GLU A 133 -4.48 -17.35 -14.92
C GLU A 133 -4.22 -16.80 -13.52
N GLY A 134 -4.06 -15.47 -13.39
CA GLY A 134 -3.73 -14.79 -12.14
C GLY A 134 -2.51 -13.89 -12.26
N GLN A 135 -1.82 -13.70 -11.15
CA GLN A 135 -0.64 -12.85 -11.07
C GLN A 135 0.61 -13.72 -11.00
N LYS A 136 1.55 -13.48 -11.91
CA LYS A 136 2.88 -14.11 -11.90
C LYS A 136 3.89 -13.12 -11.37
N ILE A 137 4.71 -13.56 -10.43
CA ILE A 137 5.84 -12.79 -9.89
C ILE A 137 7.12 -13.37 -10.49
N ASN A 138 7.80 -12.53 -11.26
CA ASN A 138 8.92 -12.90 -12.10
C ASN A 138 10.21 -12.25 -11.60
N LEU A 139 11.26 -13.05 -11.47
CA LEU A 139 12.62 -12.61 -11.21
C LEU A 139 13.35 -12.44 -12.55
N TYR A 140 13.91 -11.25 -12.77
CA TYR A 140 14.69 -10.87 -13.93
C TYR A 140 16.15 -10.73 -13.53
N ASP A 141 17.06 -11.14 -14.42
CA ASP A 141 18.49 -10.92 -14.22
C ASP A 141 18.87 -9.43 -14.36
N GLU A 142 20.14 -9.10 -14.12
CA GLU A 142 20.65 -7.72 -14.22
C GLU A 142 20.52 -7.10 -15.62
N ASN A 143 20.36 -7.94 -16.65
CA ASN A 143 20.21 -7.57 -18.05
C ASN A 143 18.75 -7.56 -18.49
N LEU A 144 17.81 -7.81 -17.56
CA LEU A 144 16.37 -7.90 -17.80
C LEU A 144 15.99 -9.00 -18.79
N LYS A 145 16.81 -10.04 -18.91
CA LYS A 145 16.58 -11.20 -19.76
C LYS A 145 16.09 -12.38 -18.92
N ASN A 146 15.47 -13.35 -19.61
CA ASN A 146 15.12 -14.67 -19.06
C ASN A 146 14.33 -14.63 -17.73
N PRO A 147 13.14 -14.01 -17.70
CA PRO A 147 12.34 -13.99 -16.48
C PRO A 147 12.08 -15.41 -15.97
N LYS A 148 12.38 -15.64 -14.69
CA LYS A 148 12.02 -16.85 -13.95
C LYS A 148 10.80 -16.55 -13.10
N THR A 149 9.68 -17.22 -13.35
CA THR A 149 8.53 -17.19 -12.44
C THR A 149 8.92 -17.82 -11.11
N ILE A 150 8.83 -17.07 -10.02
CA ILE A 150 9.11 -17.57 -8.66
C ILE A 150 7.84 -17.77 -7.84
N TYR A 151 6.74 -17.15 -8.28
CA TYR A 151 5.43 -17.32 -7.66
C TYR A 151 4.31 -17.14 -8.69
N GLU A 152 3.30 -17.99 -8.59
CA GLU A 152 2.03 -17.83 -9.27
C GLU A 152 0.93 -17.78 -8.21
N GLY A 153 0.28 -16.62 -8.11
CA GLY A 153 -0.88 -16.45 -7.27
C GLY A 153 -2.13 -16.44 -8.13
N THR A 154 -3.15 -17.16 -7.66
CA THR A 154 -4.47 -17.06 -8.26
C THR A 154 -5.06 -15.71 -7.87
N LEU A 155 -5.62 -14.99 -8.84
CA LEU A 155 -6.44 -13.85 -8.51
C LEU A 155 -7.86 -14.40 -8.41
N GLY A 156 -8.40 -14.50 -7.19
CA GLY A 156 -9.77 -14.96 -6.98
C GLY A 156 -10.76 -14.23 -7.88
N GLN A 157 -11.70 -14.96 -8.50
CA GLN A 157 -12.79 -14.46 -9.37
C GLN A 157 -12.54 -13.12 -10.09
N ILE A 158 -11.41 -12.97 -10.78
CA ILE A 158 -11.27 -11.85 -11.72
C ILE A 158 -12.08 -12.21 -12.96
N VAL A 159 -13.19 -11.51 -13.17
CA VAL A 159 -13.74 -11.41 -14.52
C VAL A 159 -12.84 -10.45 -15.27
N TYR A 160 -11.99 -11.00 -16.13
CA TYR A 160 -11.16 -10.18 -17.02
C TYR A 160 -12.07 -9.33 -17.90
N TYR A 161 -11.76 -8.04 -18.01
CA TYR A 161 -12.41 -7.14 -18.93
C TYR A 161 -12.07 -7.55 -20.36
N HIS A 162 -12.97 -8.31 -20.99
CA HIS A 162 -12.83 -8.65 -22.40
C HIS A 162 -13.54 -7.58 -23.23
N SER A 163 -12.79 -6.80 -24.01
CA SER A 163 -13.37 -5.97 -25.05
C SER A 163 -14.16 -6.87 -26.02
N GLY A 164 -15.47 -6.66 -26.13
CA GLY A 164 -16.34 -7.40 -27.07
C GLY A 164 -17.31 -8.41 -26.46
N THR A 165 -17.33 -8.60 -25.13
CA THR A 165 -18.43 -9.37 -24.52
C THR A 165 -19.74 -8.61 -24.58
N LYS A 166 -20.82 -9.28 -24.98
CA LYS A 166 -22.18 -8.72 -24.87
C LYS A 166 -22.66 -8.79 -23.42
N GLY A 167 -23.11 -7.66 -22.87
CA GLY A 167 -23.69 -7.56 -21.52
C GLY A 167 -22.75 -6.98 -20.45
N LYS A 168 -23.27 -6.86 -19.22
CA LYS A 168 -22.50 -6.42 -18.06
C LYS A 168 -21.55 -7.52 -17.59
N GLN A 169 -20.36 -7.15 -17.14
CA GLN A 169 -19.36 -8.04 -16.54
C GLN A 169 -19.32 -7.83 -15.03
N ASP A 170 -19.05 -8.87 -14.24
CA ASP A 170 -18.94 -8.70 -12.80
C ASP A 170 -17.61 -8.02 -12.43
N MET A 171 -17.66 -6.96 -11.63
CA MET A 171 -16.50 -6.24 -11.13
C MET A 171 -16.44 -6.40 -9.62
N LEU A 172 -15.44 -7.16 -9.16
CA LEU A 172 -15.14 -7.30 -7.74
C LEU A 172 -14.56 -5.99 -7.20
N LEU A 173 -15.29 -5.35 -6.27
CA LEU A 173 -14.91 -4.07 -5.66
C LEU A 173 -13.94 -4.20 -4.50
N LEU A 174 -13.83 -5.40 -3.91
CA LEU A 174 -12.82 -5.73 -2.91
C LEU A 174 -12.14 -7.03 -3.33
N ARG A 175 -10.86 -6.94 -3.67
CA ARG A 175 -10.14 -8.04 -4.31
C ARG A 175 -9.17 -8.67 -3.34
N ASP A 176 -9.06 -9.99 -3.42
CA ASP A 176 -7.82 -10.62 -3.04
C ASP A 176 -6.70 -10.14 -3.97
N TYR A 177 -5.50 -10.02 -3.44
CA TYR A 177 -4.36 -9.59 -4.22
C TYR A 177 -3.10 -10.33 -3.82
N VAL A 178 -2.20 -10.41 -4.80
CA VAL A 178 -0.86 -10.93 -4.63
C VAL A 178 0.06 -9.74 -4.66
N TYR A 179 0.78 -9.53 -3.57
CA TYR A 179 1.67 -8.39 -3.43
C TYR A 179 3.10 -8.87 -3.25
N HIS A 180 4.05 -8.11 -3.79
CA HIS A 180 5.46 -8.35 -3.54
C HIS A 180 6.18 -7.05 -3.17
N ASN A 181 7.19 -7.18 -2.32
CA ASN A 181 8.09 -6.10 -1.91
C ASN A 181 9.52 -6.65 -1.73
N VAL A 182 10.50 -5.76 -1.66
CA VAL A 182 11.91 -6.09 -1.42
C VAL A 182 12.38 -5.40 -0.15
N TYR A 183 12.96 -6.18 0.77
CA TYR A 183 13.59 -5.65 1.96
C TYR A 183 14.89 -6.41 2.27
N LYS A 184 16.00 -5.67 2.41
CA LYS A 184 17.35 -6.24 2.65
C LYS A 184 17.69 -7.40 1.69
N ASP A 185 17.56 -7.16 0.39
CA ASP A 185 17.83 -8.12 -0.69
C ASP A 185 17.04 -9.44 -0.61
N ARG A 186 15.87 -9.40 0.04
CA ARG A 186 14.92 -10.52 0.08
C ARG A 186 13.60 -10.09 -0.52
N ILE A 187 12.95 -11.04 -1.16
CA ILE A 187 11.66 -10.85 -1.82
C ILE A 187 10.58 -11.36 -0.86
N TYR A 188 9.62 -10.52 -0.52
CA TYR A 188 8.47 -10.86 0.30
C TYR A 188 7.25 -10.90 -0.60
N ILE A 189 6.48 -11.99 -0.57
CA ILE A 189 5.25 -12.13 -1.35
C ILE A 189 4.10 -12.44 -0.39
N GLY A 190 3.09 -11.57 -0.36
CA GLY A 190 1.81 -11.80 0.33
C GLY A 190 0.75 -12.30 -0.64
N ASP A 191 -0.09 -13.23 -0.19
CA ASP A 191 -1.21 -13.75 -0.99
C ASP A 191 -2.43 -13.94 -0.10
N THR A 192 -3.41 -13.03 -0.25
CA THR A 192 -4.61 -13.02 0.59
C THR A 192 -5.60 -14.13 0.25
N THR A 193 -5.50 -14.76 -0.93
CA THR A 193 -6.34 -15.92 -1.30
C THR A 193 -6.07 -17.13 -0.39
N LYS A 194 -4.87 -17.17 0.21
CA LYS A 194 -4.45 -18.17 1.20
C LYS A 194 -4.68 -17.73 2.65
N GLY A 195 -5.41 -16.63 2.85
CA GLY A 195 -5.63 -16.04 4.16
C GLY A 195 -4.46 -15.18 4.61
N PHE A 196 -4.14 -15.22 5.90
CA PHE A 196 -2.96 -14.52 6.43
C PHE A 196 -1.71 -15.32 6.06
N PHE A 197 -1.22 -15.09 4.84
CA PHE A 197 -0.14 -15.84 4.23
C PHE A 197 0.90 -14.92 3.58
N PHE A 198 2.17 -15.23 3.82
CA PHE A 198 3.27 -14.67 3.04
C PHE A 198 4.43 -15.66 2.93
N MET A 199 5.28 -15.44 1.94
CA MET A 199 6.49 -16.22 1.69
C MET A 199 7.67 -15.31 1.39
N VAL A 200 8.87 -15.83 1.64
CA VAL A 200 10.11 -15.08 1.51
C VAL A 200 11.10 -15.85 0.67
N PHE A 201 11.72 -15.16 -0.28
CA PHE A 201 12.76 -15.67 -1.14
C PHE A 201 14.05 -14.88 -0.98
N ASP A 202 15.17 -15.50 -1.33
CA ASP A 202 16.42 -14.77 -1.54
C ASP A 202 16.40 -14.01 -2.88
N SER A 203 17.46 -13.24 -3.14
CA SER A 203 17.64 -12.48 -4.38
C SER A 203 17.83 -13.35 -5.63
N LYS A 204 17.99 -14.68 -5.48
CA LYS A 204 18.09 -15.66 -6.57
C LYS A 204 16.76 -16.39 -6.82
N GLY A 205 15.71 -16.06 -6.06
CA GLY A 205 14.40 -16.68 -6.17
C GLY A 205 14.32 -18.07 -5.55
N ASN A 206 15.21 -18.41 -4.61
CA ASN A 206 15.07 -19.62 -3.80
C ASN A 206 14.17 -19.32 -2.61
N LYS A 207 13.16 -20.15 -2.39
CA LYS A 207 12.26 -20.01 -1.23
C LYS A 207 13.05 -20.23 0.05
N LEU A 208 13.01 -19.27 0.96
CA LEU A 208 13.65 -19.34 2.27
C LEU A 208 12.69 -19.91 3.31
N TYR A 209 11.45 -19.40 3.36
CA TYR A 209 10.40 -19.85 4.27
C TYR A 209 9.04 -19.29 3.85
N GLU A 210 7.98 -19.82 4.45
CA GLU A 210 6.62 -19.33 4.34
C GLU A 210 5.96 -19.28 5.72
N VAL A 211 4.96 -18.44 5.85
CA VAL A 211 4.19 -18.24 7.07
C VAL A 211 2.72 -18.26 6.71
N SER A 212 1.96 -19.09 7.41
CA SER A 212 0.51 -19.13 7.37
C SER A 212 -0.03 -19.04 8.78
N LYS A 213 -0.95 -18.11 9.03
CA LYS A 213 -1.57 -17.90 10.33
C LYS A 213 -3.07 -18.11 10.23
N LYS A 214 -3.64 -18.71 11.28
CA LYS A 214 -5.08 -18.67 11.49
C LYS A 214 -5.49 -17.21 11.70
N TYR A 215 -6.52 -16.78 11.02
CA TYR A 215 -7.11 -15.46 11.17
C TYR A 215 -8.62 -15.60 11.25
N LYS A 216 -9.27 -14.64 11.90
CA LYS A 216 -10.72 -14.57 11.95
C LYS A 216 -11.19 -13.85 10.69
N LYS A 217 -11.95 -14.56 9.85
CA LYS A 217 -12.60 -13.93 8.70
C LYS A 217 -13.62 -12.90 9.19
N ILE A 218 -13.59 -11.72 8.57
CA ILE A 218 -14.52 -10.63 8.88
C ILE A 218 -15.51 -10.54 7.74
N LYS A 219 -16.80 -10.69 8.04
CA LYS A 219 -17.85 -10.61 7.02
C LYS A 219 -17.96 -9.17 6.53
N ILE A 220 -18.10 -8.99 5.21
CA ILE A 220 -18.36 -7.67 4.65
C ILE A 220 -19.77 -7.24 5.02
N THR A 221 -19.87 -6.07 5.64
CA THR A 221 -21.14 -5.49 6.08
C THR A 221 -21.87 -4.75 4.96
N LYS A 222 -23.14 -4.46 5.19
CA LYS A 222 -23.96 -3.76 4.19
C LYS A 222 -23.48 -2.32 4.03
N GLU A 223 -23.12 -1.68 5.13
CA GLU A 223 -22.64 -0.31 5.21
C GLU A 223 -21.34 -0.13 4.42
N PHE A 224 -20.40 -1.07 4.53
CA PHE A 224 -19.17 -1.05 3.73
C PHE A 224 -19.47 -1.19 2.22
N LYS A 225 -20.39 -2.08 1.84
CA LYS A 225 -20.78 -2.26 0.43
C LYS A 225 -21.39 -0.97 -0.13
N GLU A 226 -22.27 -0.32 0.63
CA GLU A 226 -22.90 0.94 0.24
C GLU A 226 -21.88 2.06 0.12
N MET A 227 -20.95 2.18 1.07
CA MET A 227 -19.84 3.14 1.00
C MET A 227 -19.01 2.93 -0.27
N MET A 228 -18.58 1.70 -0.57
CA MET A 228 -17.79 1.39 -1.77
C MET A 228 -18.57 1.69 -3.06
N LEU A 229 -19.87 1.37 -3.10
CA LEU A 229 -20.73 1.70 -4.24
C LEU A 229 -20.92 3.20 -4.42
N GLN A 230 -21.03 3.95 -3.31
CA GLN A 230 -21.17 5.40 -3.34
C GLN A 230 -19.92 6.06 -3.94
N ARG A 231 -18.73 5.66 -3.50
CA ARG A 231 -17.46 6.11 -4.12
C ARG A 231 -17.41 5.85 -5.62
N GLN A 232 -17.87 4.67 -6.05
CA GLN A 232 -17.94 4.37 -7.48
C GLN A 232 -18.93 5.29 -8.22
N ARG A 233 -20.06 5.65 -7.61
CA ARG A 233 -21.04 6.59 -8.20
C ARG A 233 -20.48 8.00 -8.35
N GLU A 234 -19.63 8.42 -7.42
CA GLU A 234 -18.98 9.73 -7.41
C GLU A 234 -17.78 9.79 -8.35
N SER A 235 -17.23 8.63 -8.74
CA SER A 235 -16.05 8.57 -9.60
C SER A 235 -16.29 9.13 -11.01
N PRO A 236 -15.27 9.80 -11.60
CA PRO A 236 -15.32 10.20 -13.01
C PRO A 236 -15.49 8.98 -13.92
N GLY A 237 -16.63 8.90 -14.60
CA GLY A 237 -16.92 7.80 -15.52
C GLY A 237 -17.95 6.78 -15.02
N TRP A 238 -18.54 6.98 -13.82
CA TRP A 238 -19.62 6.13 -13.29
C TRP A 238 -20.68 5.74 -14.33
N LYS A 239 -21.25 6.72 -15.05
CA LYS A 239 -22.31 6.48 -16.06
C LYS A 239 -21.89 5.49 -17.17
N LYS A 240 -20.59 5.43 -17.47
CA LYS A 240 -20.02 4.46 -18.41
C LYS A 240 -19.86 3.11 -17.72
N TRP A 241 -19.23 3.08 -16.54
CA TRP A 241 -18.92 1.85 -15.82
C TRP A 241 -20.16 1.12 -15.30
N GLU A 242 -21.18 1.84 -14.84
CA GLU A 242 -22.47 1.27 -14.44
C GLU A 242 -23.14 0.46 -15.55
N LYS A 243 -22.97 0.87 -16.81
CA LYS A 243 -23.48 0.14 -17.97
C LYS A 243 -22.63 -1.08 -18.33
N MET A 244 -21.36 -1.07 -17.94
CA MET A 244 -20.41 -2.14 -18.24
C MET A 244 -20.33 -3.20 -17.14
N PHE A 245 -20.65 -2.85 -15.88
CA PHE A 245 -20.33 -3.69 -14.73
C PHE A 245 -21.50 -3.97 -13.80
N ASN A 246 -21.53 -5.20 -13.27
CA ASN A 246 -22.22 -5.55 -12.05
C ASN A 246 -21.20 -5.52 -10.91
N TYR A 247 -21.39 -4.64 -9.94
CA TYR A 247 -20.47 -4.56 -8.81
C TYR A 247 -20.76 -5.67 -7.81
N ILE A 248 -19.79 -6.54 -7.58
CA ILE A 248 -19.89 -7.67 -6.66
C ILE A 248 -18.88 -7.55 -5.52
N PHE A 249 -19.17 -8.25 -4.43
CA PHE A 249 -18.34 -8.27 -3.22
C PHE A 249 -18.13 -9.72 -2.78
N PRO A 250 -16.95 -10.04 -2.23
CA PRO A 250 -16.79 -11.32 -1.57
C PRO A 250 -17.62 -11.39 -0.29
N GLU A 251 -17.73 -12.58 0.30
CA GLU A 251 -18.43 -12.75 1.57
C GLU A 251 -17.65 -12.14 2.75
N TYR A 252 -16.31 -12.19 2.67
CA TYR A 252 -15.39 -11.76 3.72
C TYR A 252 -14.36 -10.78 3.18
N PHE A 253 -13.84 -9.91 4.06
CA PHE A 253 -12.65 -9.11 3.79
C PHE A 253 -11.43 -10.03 3.56
N PRO A 254 -10.45 -9.61 2.73
CA PRO A 254 -9.16 -10.30 2.65
C PRO A 254 -8.47 -10.27 4.02
N ALA A 255 -7.50 -11.15 4.24
CA ALA A 255 -6.82 -11.24 5.53
C ALA A 255 -6.04 -9.95 5.88
N PHE A 256 -5.60 -9.21 4.88
CA PHE A 256 -4.96 -7.91 4.98
C PHE A 256 -5.10 -7.18 3.62
N ASP A 257 -5.04 -5.86 3.63
CA ASP A 257 -5.17 -4.95 2.48
C ASP A 257 -3.84 -4.40 1.98
N ASN A 258 -2.81 -4.37 2.85
CA ASN A 258 -1.44 -4.04 2.46
C ASN A 258 -0.40 -4.64 3.40
N ILE A 259 0.84 -4.78 2.92
CA ILE A 259 2.03 -5.15 3.71
C ILE A 259 3.09 -4.07 3.53
N LEU A 260 3.48 -3.42 4.62
CA LEU A 260 4.65 -2.54 4.65
C LEU A 260 5.79 -3.24 5.37
N ILE A 261 7.04 -3.00 4.96
CA ILE A 261 8.23 -3.58 5.59
C ILE A 261 9.20 -2.47 5.93
N SER A 262 9.51 -2.33 7.21
CA SER A 262 10.41 -1.29 7.72
C SER A 262 10.98 -1.71 9.06
N ASP A 263 12.21 -1.27 9.38
CA ASP A 263 12.87 -1.53 10.67
C ASP A 263 12.84 -3.00 11.15
N ASN A 264 13.00 -3.93 10.20
CA ASN A 264 12.92 -5.38 10.41
C ASN A 264 11.57 -5.88 10.96
N LYS A 265 10.50 -5.16 10.66
CA LYS A 265 9.12 -5.50 11.00
C LYS A 265 8.27 -5.48 9.74
N MET A 266 7.18 -6.23 9.78
CA MET A 266 6.12 -6.14 8.79
C MET A 266 4.88 -5.55 9.45
N TYR A 267 4.20 -4.70 8.71
CA TYR A 267 2.98 -4.01 9.14
C TYR A 267 1.88 -4.43 8.18
N PHE A 268 1.02 -5.34 8.64
CA PHE A 268 -0.13 -5.80 7.88
C PHE A 268 -1.30 -4.87 8.21
N ILE A 269 -1.75 -4.11 7.22
CA ILE A 269 -2.96 -3.29 7.34
C ILE A 269 -4.16 -4.18 7.02
N THR A 270 -5.16 -4.23 7.89
CA THR A 270 -6.36 -5.07 7.72
C THR A 270 -7.59 -4.39 8.33
N GLN A 271 -8.78 -4.95 8.10
CA GLN A 271 -10.02 -4.43 8.68
C GLN A 271 -10.10 -4.78 10.18
N ALA A 272 -10.41 -3.78 11.03
CA ALA A 272 -10.73 -4.06 12.44
C ALA A 272 -12.18 -4.57 12.58
N PRO A 273 -12.49 -5.40 13.60
CA PRO A 273 -13.88 -5.72 13.94
C PRO A 273 -14.67 -4.44 14.26
N GLY A 274 -15.84 -4.24 13.63
CA GLY A 274 -16.70 -3.07 13.89
C GLY A 274 -16.61 -1.93 12.86
N ASN A 275 -15.93 -2.14 11.72
CA ASN A 275 -15.97 -1.34 10.47
C ASN A 275 -15.50 0.13 10.50
N GLU A 276 -15.28 0.76 11.65
CA GLU A 276 -14.94 2.19 11.68
C GLU A 276 -13.44 2.47 11.61
N ARG A 277 -12.60 1.44 11.77
CA ARG A 277 -11.15 1.55 11.87
C ARG A 277 -10.43 0.44 11.13
N ASN A 278 -9.22 0.72 10.71
CA ASN A 278 -8.30 -0.30 10.25
C ASN A 278 -7.46 -0.79 11.44
N GLN A 279 -6.95 -2.00 11.33
CA GLN A 279 -6.03 -2.62 12.28
C GLN A 279 -4.67 -2.76 11.60
N VAL A 280 -3.61 -2.46 12.34
CA VAL A 280 -2.23 -2.79 11.97
C VAL A 280 -1.77 -3.96 12.83
N ILE A 281 -1.48 -5.09 12.20
CA ILE A 281 -0.84 -6.23 12.85
C ILE A 281 0.67 -6.09 12.60
N VAL A 282 1.41 -5.78 13.65
CA VAL A 282 2.88 -5.63 13.59
C VAL A 282 3.52 -6.98 13.90
N THR A 283 4.36 -7.48 12.99
CA THR A 283 5.10 -8.73 13.18
C THR A 283 6.60 -8.54 13.01
N ASP A 284 7.39 -9.49 13.50
CA ASP A 284 8.75 -9.66 13.00
C ASP A 284 8.74 -10.23 11.58
N LEU A 285 9.90 -10.32 10.93
CA LEU A 285 10.02 -10.87 9.56
C LEU A 285 9.68 -12.37 9.46
N LYS A 286 9.54 -13.08 10.59
CA LYS A 286 9.13 -14.48 10.67
C LYS A 286 7.63 -14.64 10.99
N GLY A 287 6.89 -13.53 11.05
CA GLY A 287 5.44 -13.51 11.25
C GLY A 287 4.99 -13.65 12.71
N LYS A 288 5.91 -13.63 13.68
CA LYS A 288 5.55 -13.57 15.10
C LYS A 288 4.89 -12.21 15.36
N THR A 289 3.65 -12.22 15.84
CA THR A 289 2.97 -10.98 16.23
C THR A 289 3.74 -10.33 17.37
N LEU A 290 4.10 -9.07 17.18
CA LEU A 290 4.69 -8.23 18.20
C LEU A 290 3.61 -7.45 18.94
N ARG A 291 2.61 -6.94 18.20
CA ARG A 291 1.47 -6.18 18.71
C ARG A 291 0.44 -5.90 17.62
N GLU A 292 -0.70 -5.34 18.03
CA GLU A 292 -1.80 -4.92 17.17
C GLU A 292 -2.26 -3.52 17.57
N CYS A 293 -2.50 -2.65 16.61
CA CYS A 293 -2.90 -1.27 16.83
C CYS A 293 -4.13 -0.93 15.98
N LEU A 294 -5.02 -0.07 16.47
CA LEU A 294 -6.10 0.50 15.66
C LEU A 294 -5.62 1.83 15.07
N ILE A 295 -5.90 2.03 13.79
CA ILE A 295 -5.64 3.28 13.06
C ILE A 295 -6.95 3.78 12.45
N PRO A 296 -7.02 5.04 12.00
CA PRO A 296 -8.18 5.54 11.26
C PRO A 296 -8.58 4.59 10.11
N SER A 297 -9.85 4.62 9.72
CA SER A 297 -10.27 3.98 8.47
C SER A 297 -9.86 4.83 7.27
N GLY A 298 -10.05 4.30 6.05
CA GLY A 298 -9.77 5.05 4.82
C GLY A 298 -8.46 4.69 4.12
N PHE A 299 -7.64 3.80 4.69
CA PHE A 299 -6.47 3.22 4.00
C PHE A 299 -6.83 2.15 2.95
N TYR A 300 -8.08 2.17 2.47
CA TYR A 300 -8.56 1.31 1.40
C TYR A 300 -8.26 1.98 0.06
N GLU A 301 -7.80 1.18 -0.91
CA GLU A 301 -7.41 1.57 -2.27
C GLU A 301 -5.95 2.01 -2.41
N GLY A 302 -5.05 1.02 -2.55
CA GLY A 302 -3.95 0.92 -3.53
C GLY A 302 -3.00 2.10 -3.83
N PHE A 303 -3.19 3.26 -3.22
CA PHE A 303 -2.34 4.42 -3.35
C PHE A 303 -1.44 4.43 -2.13
N HIS A 304 -0.13 4.56 -2.37
CA HIS A 304 0.89 4.63 -1.33
C HIS A 304 0.86 5.98 -0.61
N THR A 305 -0.33 6.43 -0.16
CA THR A 305 -0.52 7.66 0.63
C THR A 305 -0.04 7.48 2.07
N TYR A 306 0.47 6.30 2.42
CA TYR A 306 0.99 6.00 3.75
C TYR A 306 2.23 5.09 3.70
N CYS A 307 3.07 5.20 4.72
CA CYS A 307 4.24 4.35 4.92
C CYS A 307 4.52 4.13 6.42
N ALA A 308 5.21 3.03 6.74
CA ALA A 308 5.64 2.74 8.10
C ALA A 308 7.13 3.06 8.27
N TYR A 309 7.47 3.83 9.30
CA TYR A 309 8.87 4.15 9.62
C TYR A 309 9.03 4.41 11.12
N ARG A 310 10.02 3.77 11.75
CA ARG A 310 10.34 3.88 13.19
C ARG A 310 9.15 3.67 14.12
N ASP A 311 8.41 2.58 13.89
CA ASP A 311 7.18 2.23 14.64
C ASP A 311 6.08 3.31 14.59
N ARG A 312 6.03 4.06 13.49
CA ARG A 312 4.98 5.03 13.21
C ARG A 312 4.40 4.79 11.84
N LEU A 313 3.10 5.06 11.71
CA LEU A 313 2.43 5.14 10.42
C LEU A 313 2.31 6.61 10.04
N TYR A 314 2.93 6.98 8.93
CA TYR A 314 2.79 8.30 8.32
C TYR A 314 1.82 8.19 7.16
N TYR A 315 0.93 9.15 7.02
CA TYR A 315 -0.06 9.14 5.95
C TYR A 315 -0.49 10.55 5.58
N ILE A 316 -0.93 10.69 4.34
CA ILE A 316 -1.37 11.96 3.79
C ILE A 316 -2.88 11.91 3.61
N VAL A 317 -3.56 12.96 4.07
CA VAL A 317 -5.01 13.15 3.96
C VAL A 317 -5.28 14.42 3.17
N GLU A 318 -6.27 14.39 2.30
CA GLU A 318 -6.78 15.59 1.62
C GLU A 318 -7.72 16.34 2.58
N ASN A 319 -7.43 17.62 2.82
CA ASN A 319 -8.33 18.55 3.45
C ASN A 319 -9.08 19.29 2.34
N GLU A 320 -10.29 18.81 2.03
CA GLU A 320 -11.12 19.34 0.95
C GLU A 320 -11.56 20.79 1.22
N ASP A 321 -11.75 21.18 2.48
CA ASP A 321 -12.19 22.54 2.85
C ASP A 321 -11.11 23.59 2.58
N GLU A 322 -9.84 23.22 2.78
CA GLU A 322 -8.68 24.08 2.57
C GLU A 322 -7.96 23.81 1.23
N GLU A 323 -8.50 22.89 0.41
CA GLU A 323 -7.93 22.42 -0.87
C GLU A 323 -6.44 22.05 -0.78
N MET A 324 -6.05 21.39 0.32
CA MET A 324 -4.64 21.11 0.61
C MET A 324 -4.41 19.71 1.20
N TRP A 325 -3.17 19.24 1.13
CA TRP A 325 -2.78 17.96 1.72
C TRP A 325 -2.15 18.14 3.09
N GLU A 326 -2.50 17.25 4.02
CA GLU A 326 -1.98 17.23 5.38
C GLU A 326 -1.18 15.96 5.62
N LEU A 327 -0.01 16.08 6.26
CA LEU A 327 0.75 14.94 6.76
C LEU A 327 0.32 14.63 8.19
N HIS A 328 -0.08 13.39 8.42
CA HIS A 328 -0.47 12.86 9.72
C HIS A 328 0.46 11.74 10.17
N VAL A 329 0.49 11.50 11.48
CA VAL A 329 1.27 10.41 12.08
C VAL A 329 0.51 9.71 13.20
N GLU A 330 0.60 8.39 13.23
CA GLU A 330 0.15 7.54 14.34
C GLU A 330 1.32 6.79 14.95
N ASP A 331 1.43 6.82 16.28
CA ASP A 331 2.35 5.95 16.99
C ASP A 331 1.78 4.53 17.00
N LEU A 332 2.51 3.59 16.41
CA LEU A 332 2.15 2.18 16.41
C LEU A 332 2.75 1.49 17.63
N LYS A 333 2.81 2.10 18.81
CA LYS A 333 3.48 1.53 20.00
C LYS A 333 2.54 0.81 20.94
#